data_AF-A0A1T4YTB9-F1
#
_entry.id   AF-A0A1T4YTB9-F1
#
_cell.length_a   1.000
_cell.length_b   1.000
_cell.length_c   1.000
_cell.angle_alpha   90.00
_cell.angle_beta   90.00
_cell.angle_gamma   90.00
#
_symmetry.space_group_name_H-M   'P 1'
#
loop_
_entity.id
_entity.type
_entity.pdbx_description
1 polymer ?
#
loop_
_entity_poly.entity_id
_entity_poly.type
_entity_poly.pdbx_seq_one_letter_code
_entity_poly.pdbx_strand_id
1 'polypeptide(L)' 'MEKKKYTVAGTDIEEVKRLNAESGPSYNEINEMLTQRIEERKKQSSSNQTK' A
#
# COMPACT_ATOMS: atom_id res chain seq x y z
N MET A 1 -30.44 -2.70 5.78
CA MET A 1 -30.17 -1.45 5.04
C MET A 1 -29.61 -1.83 3.67
N GLU A 2 -30.16 -1.26 2.61
CA GLU A 2 -29.71 -1.53 1.24
C GLU A 2 -28.38 -0.80 0.98
N LYS A 3 -27.38 -1.49 0.42
CA LYS A 3 -26.10 -0.85 0.05
C LYS A 3 -26.33 -0.03 -1.21
N LYS A 4 -26.13 1.29 -1.12
CA LYS A 4 -26.22 2.19 -2.27
C LYS A 4 -25.15 1.81 -3.29
N LYS A 5 -25.55 1.65 -4.57
CA LYS A 5 -24.63 1.33 -5.68
C LYS A 5 -23.83 2.56 -6.14
N TYR A 6 -24.44 3.74 -6.10
CA TYR A 6 -23.83 4.99 -6.54
C TYR A 6 -23.72 6.00 -5.39
N THR A 7 -22.68 6.84 -5.43
CA THR A 7 -22.56 8.03 -4.57
C THR A 7 -23.51 9.14 -5.03
N VAL A 8 -23.66 10.20 -4.24
CA VAL A 8 -24.44 11.40 -4.62
C VAL A 8 -23.89 12.04 -5.90
N ALA A 9 -22.58 11.93 -6.14
CA ALA A 9 -21.92 12.40 -7.35
C ALA A 9 -22.05 11.42 -8.54
N GLY A 10 -22.75 10.29 -8.39
CA GLY A 10 -22.94 9.29 -9.45
C GLY A 10 -21.79 8.28 -9.61
N THR A 11 -20.85 8.22 -8.66
CA THR A 11 -19.73 7.27 -8.72
C THR A 11 -20.20 5.85 -8.39
N ASP A 12 -19.91 4.87 -9.24
CA ASP A 12 -20.20 3.45 -8.98
C ASP A 12 -19.23 2.88 -7.93
N ILE A 13 -19.79 2.44 -6.80
CA ILE A 13 -19.00 1.95 -5.67
C ILE A 13 -18.35 0.59 -5.96
N GLU A 14 -19.00 -0.28 -6.75
CA GLU A 14 -18.45 -1.61 -7.04
C GLU A 14 -17.30 -1.53 -8.04
N GLU A 15 -17.38 -0.61 -9.01
CA GLU A 15 -16.27 -0.38 -9.93
C GLU A 15 -15.05 0.22 -9.22
N VAL A 16 -15.26 1.17 -8.30
CA VAL A 16 -14.16 1.73 -7.49
C VAL A 16 -13.47 0.65 -6.65
N LYS A 17 -14.22 -0.27 -6.05
CA LYS A 17 -13.62 -1.39 -5.30
C LYS A 17 -12.77 -2.28 -6.20
N ARG A 18 -13.27 -2.61 -7.40
CA ARG A 18 -12.54 -3.41 -8.39
C ARG A 18 -11.23 -2.71 -8.77
N LEU A 19 -11.29 -1.43 -9.10
CA LEU A 19 -10.11 -0.64 -9.47
C LEU A 19 -9.13 -0.49 -8.31
N ASN A 20 -9.59 -0.30 -7.07
CA ASN A 20 -8.72 -0.24 -5.91
C ASN A 20 -8.01 -1.57 -5.65
N ALA A 21 -8.69 -2.71 -5.85
CA ALA A 21 -8.06 -4.02 -5.76
C ALA A 21 -7.00 -4.26 -6.85
N GLU A 22 -7.13 -3.60 -8.00
CA GLU A 22 -6.18 -3.68 -9.13
C GLU A 22 -5.11 -2.57 -9.11
N SER A 23 -5.19 -1.61 -8.19
CA SER A 23 -4.32 -0.41 -8.16
C SER A 23 -2.91 -0.63 -7.60
N GLY A 24 -2.61 -1.85 -7.14
CA GLY A 24 -1.34 -2.19 -6.51
C GLY A 24 -1.32 -1.93 -5.00
N PRO A 25 -0.12 -1.83 -4.38
CA PRO A 25 0.01 -1.69 -2.94
C PRO A 25 -0.63 -0.40 -2.43
N SER A 26 -1.33 -0.52 -1.31
CA SER A 26 -1.83 0.63 -0.55
C SER A 26 -0.67 1.47 -0.02
N TYR A 27 -0.98 2.71 0.34
CA TYR A 27 -0.04 3.63 0.97
C TYR A 27 0.68 3.01 2.19
N ASN A 28 -0.07 2.28 3.03
CA ASN A 28 0.48 1.64 4.22
C ASN A 28 1.46 0.52 3.85
N GLU A 29 1.11 -0.31 2.88
CA GLU A 29 2.00 -1.37 2.39
C GLU A 29 3.29 -0.78 1.79
N ILE A 30 3.20 0.32 1.04
CA ILE A 30 4.38 1.02 0.51
C ILE A 30 5.28 1.52 1.67
N ASN A 31 4.70 2.10 2.71
CA ASN A 31 5.46 2.57 3.87
C ASN A 31 6.15 1.42 4.61
N GLU A 32 5.47 0.29 4.78
CA GLU A 32 6.05 -0.91 5.38
C GLU A 32 7.21 -1.45 4.55
N MET A 33 7.02 -1.58 3.22
CA MET A 33 8.09 -2.00 2.30
C MET A 33 9.29 -1.05 2.33
N LEU A 34 9.05 0.26 2.39
CA LEU A 34 10.12 1.26 2.49
C LEU A 34 10.87 1.13 3.82
N THR A 35 10.15 0.96 4.92
CA THR A 35 10.72 0.76 6.25
C THR A 35 11.61 -0.47 6.27
N GLN A 36 11.12 -1.61 5.75
CA GLN A 36 11.90 -2.85 5.65
C GLN A 36 13.19 -2.66 4.86
N ARG A 37 13.13 -2.04 3.68
CA ARG A 37 14.34 -1.75 2.87
C ARG A 37 15.35 -0.85 3.57
N ILE A 38 14.88 0.13 4.34
CA ILE A 38 15.76 1.01 5.13
C ILE A 38 16.48 0.19 6.21
N GLU A 39 15.76 -0.65 6.94
CA GLU A 39 16.36 -1.49 8.00
C GLU A 39 17.33 -2.54 7.44
N GLU A 40 17.03 -3.13 6.29
CA GLU A 40 17.94 -4.03 5.58
C GLU A 40 19.26 -3.33 5.22
N ARG A 41 19.19 -2.11 4.66
CA ARG A 41 20.39 -1.32 4.35
C ARG A 41 21.21 -0.99 5.59
N LYS A 42 20.56 -0.60 6.70
CA LYS A 42 21.26 -0.32 7.97
C LYS A 42 22.05 -1.54 8.45
N LYS A 43 21.42 -2.73 8.44
CA LYS A 43 22.07 -3.98 8.86
C LYS A 43 23.30 -4.31 8.00
N GLN A 44 23.21 -4.12 6.69
CA GLN A 44 24.32 -4.32 5.74
C GLN A 44 25.49 -3.36 5.98
N SER A 45 25.20 -2.10 6.33
CA SER A 45 26.26 -1.12 6.65
C SER A 45 27.00 -1.48 7.95
N SER A 46 26.32 -2.02 8.95
CA SER A 46 26.94 -2.44 10.21
C SER A 46 27.77 -3.73 10.07
N SER A 47 27.42 -4.64 9.17
CA SER A 47 28.21 -5.87 8.94
C SER A 47 29.52 -5.64 8.18
N ASN A 48 29.63 -4.54 7.44
CA ASN A 48 30.81 -4.23 6.61
C ASN A 48 31.92 -3.49 7.38
N GLN A 49 31.71 -3.19 8.66
CA GLN A 49 32.68 -2.45 9.49
C GLN A 49 33.58 -3.38 10.35
N THR A 50 33.34 -4.70 10.35
CA THR A 50 34.05 -5.67 11.20
C THR A 50 35.01 -6.59 10.43
N LYS A 51 35.46 -6.20 9.23
CA LYS A 51 36.48 -6.94 8.47
C LYS A 51 37.70 -6.07 8.18
#